data_AF-A0A6M5IYB2-F1
#
_entry.id   AF-A0A6M5IYB2-F1
#
_cell.length_a   1.000
_cell.length_b   1.000
_cell.length_c   1.000
_cell.angle_alpha   90.00
_cell.angle_beta   90.00
_cell.angle_gamma   90.00
#
_symmetry.space_group_name_H-M   'P 1'
#
loop_
_entity.id
_entity.type
_entity.pdbx_description
1 polymer ?
#
loop_
_entity_poly.entity_id
_entity_poly.type
_entity_poly.pdbx_seq_one_letter_code
_entity_poly.pdbx_strand_id
1 'polypeptide(L)'
;MNRTIVARPLSVLACAFAVSVSIALSGCSANAGAPATEETAPSEQSPAAEVPWEEGTGPVAAIEFELDGTATTLIGTFEPGGLLSCSGDLATVANTSPAPGLGATFATDGGPDVYSWVVGDDLVAQFSGEGSVQAEEGSDGSTTYTVVGAEGRASVLPRDPAAPAIGDYDMSGAPQVDAISSFTVTCPPA
;
A
#
# COMPACT_ATOMS: atom_id res chain seq x y z
N MET A 1 -43.13 43.27 -1.38
CA MET A 1 -42.20 42.62 -0.45
C MET A 1 -40.81 42.71 -1.06
N ASN A 2 -39.99 43.62 -0.54
CA ASN A 2 -38.61 43.86 -0.98
C ASN A 2 -37.72 42.70 -0.56
N ARG A 3 -36.99 42.09 -1.49
CA ARG A 3 -35.73 41.40 -1.21
C ARG A 3 -34.68 41.84 -2.20
N THR A 4 -33.94 42.84 -1.75
CA THR A 4 -32.63 43.27 -2.23
C THR A 4 -31.65 42.11 -2.16
N ILE A 5 -31.02 41.72 -3.27
CA ILE A 5 -29.79 40.93 -3.24
C ILE A 5 -28.68 41.77 -3.86
N VAL A 6 -27.64 41.90 -3.06
CA VAL A 6 -26.52 42.83 -3.16
C VAL A 6 -25.48 42.29 -4.13
N ALA A 7 -25.11 43.10 -5.11
CA ALA A 7 -23.92 42.92 -5.93
C ALA A 7 -22.67 43.31 -5.12
N ARG A 8 -21.63 42.45 -5.10
CA ARG A 8 -20.25 42.82 -4.74
C ARG A 8 -19.22 41.94 -5.48
N PRO A 9 -17.98 42.44 -5.67
CA PRO A 9 -17.33 42.46 -6.98
C PRO A 9 -16.20 41.44 -7.17
N LEU A 10 -15.87 41.22 -8.46
CA LEU A 10 -14.60 40.65 -8.91
C LEU A 10 -13.43 41.35 -8.21
N SER A 11 -12.56 40.56 -7.57
CA SER A 11 -11.20 40.97 -7.21
C SER A 11 -10.23 40.03 -7.89
N VAL A 12 -9.63 40.56 -8.96
CA VAL A 12 -8.44 40.04 -9.61
C VAL A 12 -7.27 40.27 -8.66
N LEU A 13 -6.57 39.22 -8.25
CA LEU A 13 -5.22 39.35 -7.71
C LEU A 13 -4.34 38.24 -8.29
N ALA A 14 -3.58 38.62 -9.30
CA ALA A 14 -2.45 37.87 -9.82
C ALA A 14 -1.25 38.09 -8.89
N CYS A 15 -0.69 37.01 -8.37
CA CYS A 15 0.66 37.00 -7.80
C CYS A 15 1.35 35.72 -8.25
N ALA A 16 2.02 35.80 -9.40
CA ALA A 16 2.99 34.82 -9.83
C ALA A 16 4.31 35.12 -9.09
N PHE A 17 4.74 34.21 -8.22
CA PHE A 17 6.11 34.20 -7.71
C PHE A 17 6.88 33.08 -8.39
N ALA A 18 7.67 33.47 -9.39
CA ALA A 18 8.75 32.66 -9.93
C ALA A 18 9.98 32.86 -9.03
N VAL A 19 10.47 31.79 -8.42
CA VAL A 19 11.79 31.77 -7.77
C VAL A 19 12.68 30.80 -8.54
N SER A 20 13.50 31.38 -9.40
CA SER A 20 14.56 30.71 -10.13
C SER A 20 15.77 30.57 -9.19
N VAL A 21 16.07 29.35 -8.73
CA VAL A 21 17.36 29.07 -8.06
C VAL A 21 18.32 28.54 -9.12
N SER A 22 19.27 29.40 -9.51
CA SER A 22 20.43 29.02 -10.32
C SER A 22 21.48 28.38 -9.41
N ILE A 23 21.70 27.08 -9.54
CA ILE A 23 22.87 26.41 -8.94
C ILE A 23 24.02 26.56 -9.93
N ALA A 24 25.05 27.29 -9.52
CA ALA A 24 26.29 27.44 -10.26
C ALA A 24 27.06 26.11 -10.26
N LEU A 25 27.28 25.54 -11.45
CA LEU A 25 28.24 24.46 -11.67
C LEU A 25 29.65 25.03 -11.62
N SER A 26 30.33 24.86 -10.49
CA SER A 26 31.76 25.11 -10.37
C SER A 26 32.56 23.86 -10.72
N GLY A 27 33.27 23.94 -11.86
CA GLY A 27 34.64 23.45 -11.99
C GLY A 27 34.86 21.95 -12.18
N CYS A 28 34.87 21.50 -13.44
CA CYS A 28 35.64 20.33 -13.85
C CYS A 28 37.14 20.65 -13.78
N SER A 29 37.88 19.97 -12.91
CA SER A 29 39.33 19.78 -13.07
C SER A 29 39.56 18.29 -13.27
N ALA A 30 39.98 17.94 -14.48
CA ALA A 30 40.35 16.60 -14.86
C ALA A 30 41.55 16.14 -14.02
N ASN A 31 41.41 15.01 -13.33
CA ASN A 31 42.54 14.24 -12.84
C ASN A 31 42.39 12.80 -13.35
N ALA A 32 43.33 12.40 -14.20
CA ALA A 32 43.45 11.04 -14.71
C ALA A 32 43.96 10.12 -13.59
N GLY A 33 43.21 9.06 -13.29
CA GLY A 33 43.65 8.03 -12.35
C GLY A 33 42.66 6.87 -12.30
N ALA A 34 43.01 5.80 -13.03
CA ALA A 34 42.57 4.39 -12.93
C ALA A 34 41.06 4.05 -12.81
N PRO A 35 40.58 3.00 -13.50
CA PRO A 35 39.26 2.46 -13.22
C PRO A 35 39.29 1.76 -11.85
N ALA A 36 38.74 2.42 -10.84
CA ALA A 36 38.32 1.73 -9.63
C ALA A 36 37.04 0.95 -9.99
N THR A 37 37.17 -0.37 -10.03
CA THR A 37 36.04 -1.28 -10.03
C THR A 37 35.24 -1.00 -8.76
N GLU A 38 34.13 -0.26 -8.87
CA GLU A 38 33.12 -0.22 -7.80
C GLU A 38 32.48 -1.60 -7.74
N GLU A 39 33.08 -2.46 -6.92
CA GLU A 39 32.47 -3.66 -6.39
C GLU A 39 31.20 -3.20 -5.66
N THR A 40 30.06 -3.35 -6.35
CA THR A 40 28.75 -3.24 -5.71
C THR A 40 28.70 -4.34 -4.67
N ALA A 41 28.95 -3.96 -3.40
CA ALA A 41 28.75 -4.86 -2.28
C ALA A 41 27.33 -5.41 -2.40
N PRO A 42 27.13 -6.74 -2.40
CA PRO A 42 25.80 -7.31 -2.35
C PRO A 42 25.11 -6.71 -1.15
N SER A 43 23.96 -6.06 -1.34
CA SER A 43 23.11 -5.69 -0.21
C SER A 43 22.86 -6.97 0.59
N GLU A 44 23.35 -7.03 1.83
CA GLU A 44 22.94 -8.07 2.78
C GLU A 44 21.41 -7.99 2.85
N GLN A 45 20.76 -8.91 2.16
CA GLN A 45 19.33 -9.11 2.27
C GLN A 45 19.09 -9.53 3.71
N SER A 46 18.56 -8.61 4.52
CA SER A 46 18.03 -8.95 5.83
C SER A 46 17.13 -10.17 5.65
N PRO A 47 17.30 -11.25 6.43
CA PRO A 47 16.48 -12.43 6.28
C PRO A 47 15.02 -12.01 6.36
N ALA A 48 14.22 -12.46 5.39
CA ALA A 48 12.77 -12.25 5.44
C ALA A 48 12.29 -12.79 6.79
N ALA A 49 11.61 -11.95 7.57
CA ALA A 49 11.08 -12.36 8.85
C ALA A 49 10.18 -13.59 8.63
N GLU A 50 10.41 -14.63 9.42
CA GLU A 50 9.58 -15.83 9.36
C GLU A 50 8.18 -15.46 9.86
N VAL A 51 7.17 -15.71 9.03
CA VAL A 51 5.77 -15.42 9.35
C VAL A 51 5.26 -16.43 10.39
N PRO A 52 4.54 -15.98 11.43
CA PRO A 52 4.29 -16.81 12.63
C PRO A 52 3.15 -17.83 12.51
N TRP A 53 2.65 -18.14 11.32
CA TRP A 53 1.48 -19.02 11.11
C TRP A 53 1.80 -20.24 10.23
N GLU A 54 1.03 -21.32 10.41
CA GLU A 54 1.17 -22.59 9.65
C GLU A 54 0.54 -22.50 8.24
N GLU A 55 1.00 -23.33 7.31
CA GLU A 55 0.49 -23.39 5.94
C GLU A 55 -1.02 -23.63 5.89
N GLY A 56 -1.73 -22.81 5.11
CA GLY A 56 -3.18 -22.91 4.94
C GLY A 56 -4.02 -22.45 6.15
N THR A 57 -3.40 -21.96 7.23
CA THR A 57 -4.09 -21.42 8.43
C THR A 57 -3.84 -19.94 8.67
N GLY A 58 -3.11 -19.29 7.76
CA GLY A 58 -2.74 -17.90 7.91
C GLY A 58 -3.94 -16.96 8.00
N PRO A 59 -3.72 -15.74 8.47
CA PRO A 59 -4.76 -14.74 8.53
C PRO A 59 -5.33 -14.49 7.13
N VAL A 60 -6.60 -14.09 7.10
CA VAL A 60 -7.34 -13.84 5.87
C VAL A 60 -7.39 -12.32 5.64
N ALA A 61 -7.22 -11.91 4.40
CA ALA A 61 -7.54 -10.57 3.94
C ALA A 61 -8.72 -10.61 2.98
N ALA A 62 -9.62 -9.65 3.13
CA ALA A 62 -10.80 -9.48 2.30
C ALA A 62 -10.91 -8.05 1.76
N ILE A 63 -11.38 -7.94 0.52
CA ILE A 63 -11.85 -6.70 -0.08
C ILE A 63 -13.28 -6.95 -0.58
N GLU A 64 -14.22 -6.20 -0.04
CA GLU A 64 -15.65 -6.26 -0.34
C GLU A 64 -16.06 -5.02 -1.13
N PHE A 65 -16.81 -5.19 -2.21
CA PHE A 65 -17.28 -4.08 -3.06
C PHE A 65 -18.53 -4.48 -3.85
N GLU A 66 -19.18 -3.50 -4.46
CA GLU A 66 -20.24 -3.75 -5.44
C GLU A 66 -19.70 -3.48 -6.86
N LEU A 67 -19.85 -4.45 -7.75
CA LEU A 67 -19.52 -4.33 -9.17
C LEU A 67 -20.76 -4.61 -10.00
N ASP A 68 -21.16 -3.64 -10.83
CA ASP A 68 -22.35 -3.73 -11.70
C ASP A 68 -23.63 -4.17 -10.94
N GLY A 69 -23.83 -3.67 -9.72
CA GLY A 69 -24.99 -4.01 -8.88
C GLY A 69 -24.88 -5.36 -8.15
N THR A 70 -23.72 -6.02 -8.22
CA THR A 70 -23.47 -7.31 -7.58
C THR A 70 -22.43 -7.17 -6.47
N ALA A 71 -22.82 -7.50 -5.24
CA ALA A 71 -21.90 -7.60 -4.12
C ALA A 71 -20.85 -8.70 -4.39
N THR A 72 -19.59 -8.34 -4.24
CA THR A 72 -18.41 -9.15 -4.55
C THR A 72 -17.44 -9.09 -3.37
N THR A 73 -16.85 -10.24 -3.04
CA THR A 73 -15.82 -10.33 -2.01
C THR A 73 -14.64 -11.08 -2.59
N LEU A 74 -13.47 -10.44 -2.61
CA LEU A 74 -12.20 -11.11 -2.87
C LEU A 74 -11.55 -11.47 -1.55
N ILE A 75 -11.21 -12.75 -1.39
CA ILE A 75 -10.63 -13.31 -0.18
C ILE A 75 -9.30 -13.95 -0.54
N GLY A 76 -8.26 -13.64 0.21
CA GLY A 76 -6.97 -14.31 0.14
C GLY A 76 -6.50 -14.74 1.52
N THR A 77 -5.75 -15.83 1.57
CA THR A 77 -5.08 -16.30 2.80
C THR A 77 -3.60 -15.98 2.71
N PHE A 78 -3.04 -15.44 3.79
CA PHE A 78 -1.61 -15.22 3.89
C PHE A 78 -0.87 -16.55 4.03
N GLU A 79 0.09 -16.80 3.15
CA GLU A 79 0.87 -18.04 3.14
C GLU A 79 2.20 -17.88 3.87
N PRO A 80 2.71 -18.96 4.50
CA PRO A 80 4.05 -18.97 5.06
C PRO A 80 5.14 -18.66 4.03
N GLY A 81 6.26 -18.08 4.48
CA GLY A 81 7.39 -17.72 3.61
C GLY A 81 7.21 -16.43 2.80
N GLY A 82 6.12 -15.70 3.04
CA GLY A 82 5.88 -14.36 2.48
C GLY A 82 6.76 -13.26 3.08
N LEU A 83 6.52 -12.03 2.64
CA LEU A 83 7.10 -10.83 3.24
C LEU A 83 6.33 -10.49 4.52
N LEU A 84 7.05 -10.26 5.61
CA LEU A 84 6.55 -9.57 6.79
C LEU A 84 7.57 -8.52 7.22
N SER A 85 7.14 -7.28 7.33
CA SER A 85 7.93 -6.16 7.83
C SER A 85 7.08 -5.37 8.79
N CYS A 86 7.50 -5.34 10.06
CA CYS A 86 6.85 -4.57 11.11
C CYS A 86 7.92 -3.68 11.74
N SER A 87 8.12 -2.49 11.18
CA SER A 87 9.22 -1.61 11.60
C SER A 87 8.77 -0.17 11.65
N GLY A 88 9.06 0.49 12.78
CA GLY A 88 8.60 1.84 13.04
C GLY A 88 7.07 1.91 13.07
N ASP A 89 6.54 2.91 12.36
CA ASP A 89 5.12 3.27 12.37
C ASP A 89 4.32 2.57 11.24
N LEU A 90 4.92 1.61 10.54
CA LEU A 90 4.32 0.91 9.40
C LEU A 90 4.53 -0.60 9.49
N ALA A 91 3.47 -1.34 9.15
CA ALA A 91 3.53 -2.77 8.90
C ALA A 91 3.17 -3.07 7.45
N THR A 92 3.84 -4.05 6.87
CA THR A 92 3.54 -4.60 5.54
C THR A 92 3.65 -6.11 5.59
N VAL A 93 2.65 -6.78 5.02
CA VAL A 93 2.60 -8.23 4.84
C VAL A 93 2.22 -8.53 3.39
N ALA A 94 2.85 -9.54 2.79
CA ALA A 94 2.49 -9.99 1.45
C ALA A 94 2.86 -11.48 1.25
N ASN A 95 2.13 -12.17 0.38
CA ASN A 95 2.53 -13.51 -0.06
C ASN A 95 3.84 -13.48 -0.87
N THR A 96 4.42 -14.66 -1.07
CA THR A 96 5.80 -14.87 -1.52
C THR A 96 6.15 -14.17 -2.85
N SER A 97 7.29 -13.49 -2.84
CA SER A 97 7.97 -12.97 -4.04
C SER A 97 8.48 -14.13 -4.90
N PRO A 98 8.39 -14.08 -6.24
CA PRO A 98 8.16 -12.91 -7.08
C PRO A 98 6.70 -12.60 -7.42
N ALA A 99 5.72 -13.37 -6.92
CA ALA A 99 4.32 -13.20 -7.31
C ALA A 99 3.40 -12.94 -6.10
N PRO A 100 3.52 -11.76 -5.44
CA PRO A 100 2.66 -11.40 -4.33
C PRO A 100 1.23 -11.12 -4.82
N GLY A 101 0.38 -12.15 -4.82
CA GLY A 101 -1.04 -12.03 -5.14
C GLY A 101 -1.89 -11.46 -4.01
N LEU A 102 -1.37 -11.39 -2.79
CA LEU A 102 -2.05 -10.89 -1.61
C LEU A 102 -1.11 -10.02 -0.80
N GLY A 103 -1.63 -8.93 -0.25
CA GLY A 103 -0.88 -8.11 0.69
C GLY A 103 -1.66 -6.98 1.32
N ALA A 104 -1.07 -6.41 2.36
CA ALA A 104 -1.58 -5.26 3.08
C ALA A 104 -0.44 -4.42 3.65
N THR A 105 -0.66 -3.11 3.69
CA THR A 105 0.20 -2.12 4.33
C THR A 105 -0.66 -1.16 5.14
N PHE A 106 -0.27 -0.90 6.38
CA PHE A 106 -1.05 -0.07 7.31
C PHE A 106 -0.16 0.55 8.38
N ALA A 107 -0.63 1.66 8.95
CA ALA A 107 0.05 2.34 10.03
C ALA A 107 -0.10 1.58 11.37
N THR A 108 1.01 1.38 12.09
CA THR A 108 1.03 0.72 13.41
C THR A 108 0.96 1.71 14.57
N ASP A 109 1.20 2.99 14.30
CA ASP A 109 1.18 4.09 15.27
C ASP A 109 -0.23 4.66 15.54
N GLY A 110 -1.26 4.04 14.95
CA GLY A 110 -2.65 4.49 15.03
C GLY A 110 -3.08 5.44 13.91
N GLY A 111 -2.24 5.66 12.89
CA GLY A 111 -2.66 6.29 11.64
C GLY A 111 -3.81 5.53 10.96
N PRO A 112 -4.70 6.22 10.21
CA PRO A 112 -5.87 5.59 9.61
C PRO A 112 -5.58 4.91 8.27
N ASP A 113 -4.43 5.18 7.65
CA ASP A 113 -4.15 4.76 6.27
C ASP A 113 -4.03 3.24 6.15
N VAL A 114 -4.84 2.68 5.24
CA VAL A 114 -4.88 1.25 4.95
C VAL A 114 -4.80 1.02 3.45
N TYR A 115 -3.89 0.14 3.05
CA TYR A 115 -3.74 -0.36 1.69
C TYR A 115 -3.79 -1.88 1.71
N SER A 116 -4.49 -2.47 0.75
CA SER A 116 -4.50 -3.93 0.59
C SER A 116 -4.73 -4.31 -0.87
N TRP A 117 -4.37 -5.52 -1.23
CA TRP A 117 -4.62 -6.06 -2.56
C TRP A 117 -4.89 -7.55 -2.52
N VAL A 118 -5.74 -7.99 -3.45
CA VAL A 118 -6.10 -9.40 -3.64
C VAL A 118 -6.18 -9.69 -5.12
N VAL A 119 -5.38 -10.66 -5.58
CA VAL A 119 -5.47 -11.30 -6.88
C VAL A 119 -6.30 -12.56 -6.69
N GLY A 120 -7.60 -12.46 -6.97
CA GLY A 120 -8.53 -13.60 -6.91
C GLY A 120 -8.54 -14.43 -8.19
N ASP A 121 -9.49 -15.35 -8.29
CA ASP A 121 -9.61 -16.25 -9.45
C ASP A 121 -10.11 -15.52 -10.71
N ASP A 122 -11.07 -14.60 -10.54
CA ASP A 122 -11.72 -13.91 -11.67
C ASP A 122 -11.40 -12.41 -11.73
N LEU A 123 -11.03 -11.82 -10.59
CA LEU A 123 -10.81 -10.39 -10.44
C LEU A 123 -9.54 -10.12 -9.64
N VAL A 124 -9.00 -8.93 -9.85
CA VAL A 124 -7.93 -8.35 -9.04
C VAL A 124 -8.40 -7.03 -8.49
N ALA A 125 -8.17 -6.79 -7.20
CA ALA A 125 -8.48 -5.53 -6.55
C ALA A 125 -7.27 -4.97 -5.80
N GLN A 126 -7.11 -3.65 -5.88
CA GLN A 126 -6.20 -2.88 -5.04
C GLN A 126 -7.01 -1.81 -4.32
N PHE A 127 -7.00 -1.88 -3.00
CA PHE A 127 -7.72 -1.01 -2.08
C PHE A 127 -6.79 0.07 -1.51
N SER A 128 -7.35 1.28 -1.37
CA SER A 128 -6.79 2.37 -0.58
C SER A 128 -7.92 3.06 0.17
N GLY A 129 -7.75 3.26 1.46
CA GLY A 129 -8.76 3.85 2.31
C GLY A 129 -8.28 4.12 3.73
N GLU A 130 -9.26 4.37 4.59
CA GLU A 130 -9.04 4.70 5.99
C GLU A 130 -9.79 3.71 6.89
N GLY A 131 -9.15 3.27 7.96
CA GLY A 131 -9.72 2.33 8.92
C GLY A 131 -9.07 2.42 10.28
N SER A 132 -9.80 1.98 11.31
CA SER A 132 -9.21 1.84 12.64
C SER A 132 -8.39 0.56 12.71
N VAL A 133 -7.11 0.70 13.07
CA VAL A 133 -6.22 -0.43 13.35
C VAL A 133 -6.31 -0.75 14.85
N GLN A 134 -6.78 -1.95 15.18
CA GLN A 134 -6.78 -2.46 16.56
C GLN A 134 -5.49 -3.25 16.79
N ALA A 135 -4.84 -3.06 17.94
CA ALA A 135 -3.62 -3.78 18.31
C ALA A 135 -3.82 -4.55 19.62
N GLU A 136 -3.45 -5.83 19.63
CA GLU A 136 -3.40 -6.68 20.83
C GLU A 136 -2.00 -7.26 21.00
N GLU A 137 -1.39 -7.03 22.17
CA GLU A 137 -0.08 -7.59 22.52
C GLU A 137 -0.25 -9.01 23.08
N GLY A 138 0.48 -9.96 22.51
CA GLY A 138 0.57 -11.34 22.95
C GLY A 138 1.51 -11.50 24.15
N SER A 139 1.32 -12.57 24.93
CA SER A 139 2.19 -12.86 26.08
C SER A 139 3.65 -13.16 25.72
N ASP A 140 3.91 -13.46 24.45
CA ASP A 140 5.24 -13.70 23.88
C ASP A 140 5.92 -12.41 23.37
N GLY A 141 5.24 -11.26 23.48
CA GLY A 141 5.70 -9.96 22.98
C GLY A 141 5.31 -9.68 21.53
N SER A 142 4.64 -10.61 20.84
CA SER A 142 4.08 -10.36 19.51
C SER A 142 2.95 -9.32 19.58
N THR A 143 2.66 -8.64 18.48
CA THR A 143 1.50 -7.74 18.39
C THR A 143 0.63 -8.13 17.21
N THR A 144 -0.64 -8.43 17.48
CA THR A 144 -1.64 -8.71 16.45
C THR A 144 -2.43 -7.44 16.13
N TYR A 145 -2.31 -7.00 14.89
CA TYR A 145 -3.05 -5.89 14.33
C TYR A 145 -4.27 -6.40 13.56
N THR A 146 -5.43 -5.81 13.79
CA THR A 146 -6.68 -6.17 13.12
C THR A 146 -7.33 -4.92 12.55
N VAL A 147 -7.61 -4.97 11.25
CA VAL A 147 -8.40 -3.98 10.54
C VAL A 147 -9.71 -4.63 10.16
N VAL A 148 -10.81 -4.02 10.58
CA VAL A 148 -12.17 -4.48 10.25
C VAL A 148 -12.92 -3.31 9.66
N GLY A 149 -13.38 -3.47 8.43
CA GLY A 149 -14.29 -2.50 7.84
C GLY A 149 -13.62 -1.20 7.41
N ALA A 150 -12.33 -1.19 7.01
CA ALA A 150 -11.70 0.01 6.48
C ALA A 150 -12.43 0.47 5.23
N GLU A 151 -12.91 1.72 5.20
CA GLU A 151 -13.70 2.26 4.11
C GLU A 151 -12.79 2.98 3.11
N GLY A 152 -13.05 2.79 1.82
CA GLY A 152 -12.22 3.41 0.80
C GLY A 152 -12.66 3.09 -0.61
N ARG A 153 -11.67 3.09 -1.51
CA ARG A 153 -11.86 2.84 -2.93
C ARG A 153 -11.00 1.66 -3.35
N ALA A 154 -11.56 0.79 -4.17
CA ALA A 154 -10.81 -0.28 -4.83
C ALA A 154 -10.76 -0.02 -6.34
N SER A 155 -9.56 -0.08 -6.90
CA SER A 155 -9.34 -0.28 -8.34
C SER A 155 -9.54 -1.76 -8.64
N VAL A 156 -10.41 -2.10 -9.61
CA VAL A 156 -10.77 -3.50 -9.92
C VAL A 156 -10.57 -3.81 -11.39
N LEU A 157 -9.91 -4.92 -11.69
CA LEU A 157 -9.70 -5.43 -13.05
C LEU A 157 -10.07 -6.92 -13.16
N PRO A 158 -10.44 -7.40 -14.35
CA PRO A 158 -10.47 -8.84 -14.61
C PRO A 158 -9.09 -9.48 -14.42
N ARG A 159 -9.08 -10.71 -13.89
CA ARG A 159 -7.87 -11.52 -13.76
C ARG A 159 -7.33 -11.93 -15.12
N ASP A 160 -6.05 -11.65 -15.39
CA ASP A 160 -5.34 -12.19 -16.56
C ASP A 160 -4.49 -13.39 -16.13
N PRO A 161 -4.80 -14.64 -16.48
CA PRO A 161 -4.07 -15.82 -16.01
C PRO A 161 -2.56 -15.80 -16.30
N ALA A 162 -2.08 -14.96 -17.22
CA ALA A 162 -0.65 -14.77 -17.49
C ALA A 162 0.06 -13.83 -16.49
N ALA A 163 -0.69 -13.07 -15.68
CA ALA A 163 -0.23 -12.06 -14.73
C ALA A 163 -0.45 -12.53 -13.27
N PRO A 164 0.47 -13.33 -12.69
CA PRO A 164 0.30 -13.91 -11.36
C PRO A 164 0.44 -12.92 -10.19
N ALA A 165 1.10 -11.77 -10.39
CA ALA A 165 1.40 -10.81 -9.34
C ALA A 165 0.54 -9.56 -9.43
N ILE A 166 0.27 -8.88 -8.30
CA ILE A 166 -0.40 -7.57 -8.33
C ILE A 166 0.37 -6.53 -9.17
N GLY A 167 1.71 -6.62 -9.17
CA GLY A 167 2.58 -5.70 -9.92
C GLY A 167 2.51 -5.86 -11.44
N ASP A 168 1.89 -6.93 -11.94
CA ASP A 168 1.68 -7.16 -13.37
C ASP A 168 0.46 -6.40 -13.91
N TYR A 169 -0.38 -5.83 -13.02
CA TYR A 169 -1.59 -5.10 -13.38
C TYR A 169 -1.36 -3.59 -13.40
N ASP A 170 -1.79 -2.94 -14.48
CA ASP A 170 -1.89 -1.47 -14.53
C ASP A 170 -3.19 -1.00 -13.87
N MET A 171 -3.11 -0.75 -12.56
CA MET A 171 -4.26 -0.28 -11.77
C MET A 171 -4.60 1.20 -11.99
N SER A 172 -3.79 1.96 -12.74
CA SER A 172 -3.96 3.41 -12.92
C SER A 172 -5.17 3.78 -13.79
N GLY A 173 -5.54 2.88 -14.71
CA GLY A 173 -6.72 3.01 -15.57
C GLY A 173 -7.93 2.17 -15.15
N ALA A 174 -7.83 1.46 -14.03
CA ALA A 174 -8.89 0.55 -13.59
C ALA A 174 -10.14 1.31 -13.12
N PRO A 175 -11.35 0.76 -13.38
CA PRO A 175 -12.56 1.23 -12.72
C PRO A 175 -12.39 1.25 -11.21
N GLN A 176 -12.85 2.34 -10.58
CA GLN A 176 -12.85 2.46 -9.13
C GLN A 176 -14.26 2.28 -8.57
N VAL A 177 -14.36 1.47 -7.53
CA VAL A 177 -15.61 1.20 -6.79
C VAL A 177 -15.42 1.54 -5.31
N ASP A 178 -16.52 1.85 -4.63
CA ASP A 178 -16.50 1.92 -3.16
C ASP A 178 -16.28 0.52 -2.62
N ALA A 179 -15.42 0.42 -1.61
CA ALA A 179 -14.99 -0.85 -1.09
C ALA A 179 -14.72 -0.78 0.41
N ILE A 180 -14.72 -1.97 1.02
CA ILE A 180 -14.37 -2.20 2.41
C ILE A 180 -13.23 -3.22 2.45
N SER A 181 -12.21 -2.99 3.27
CA SER A 181 -11.15 -3.97 3.51
C SER A 181 -11.06 -4.41 4.96
N SER A 182 -10.81 -5.70 5.16
CA SER A 182 -10.57 -6.30 6.48
C SER A 182 -9.42 -7.30 6.42
N PHE A 183 -8.55 -7.31 7.42
CA PHE A 183 -7.45 -8.26 7.54
C PHE A 183 -6.87 -8.29 8.96
N THR A 184 -6.08 -9.32 9.25
CA THR A 184 -5.31 -9.46 10.50
C THR A 184 -3.85 -9.72 10.18
N VAL A 185 -2.93 -9.12 10.94
CA VAL A 185 -1.49 -9.30 10.79
C VAL A 185 -0.84 -9.40 12.17
N THR A 186 -0.04 -10.45 12.39
CA THR A 186 0.73 -10.58 13.62
C THR A 186 2.19 -10.27 13.37
N CYS A 187 2.70 -9.25 14.05
CA CYS A 187 4.10 -8.87 14.06
C CYS A 187 4.83 -9.60 15.20
N PRO A 188 6.04 -10.13 14.96
CA PRO A 188 6.85 -10.73 16.01
C PRO A 188 7.27 -9.66 17.04
N PRO A 189 7.76 -10.09 18.22
CA PRO A 189 8.35 -9.18 19.19
C PRO A 189 9.46 -8.33 18.56
N ALA A 190 9.50 -7.04 18.94
CA ALA A 190 10.53 -6.10 18.49
C ALA A 190 11.92 -6.37 19.10
#